data_AF-A0A4V6TSY2-F1
#
_entry.id   AF-A0A4V6TSY2-F1
#
_cell.length_a   1.000
_cell.length_b   1.000
_cell.length_c   1.000
_cell.angle_alpha   90.00
_cell.angle_beta   90.00
_cell.angle_gamma   90.00
#
_symmetry.space_group_name_H-M   'P 1'
#
loop_
_entity.id
_entity.type
_entity.pdbx_description
1 polymer ?
#
loop_
_entity_poly.entity_id
_entity_poly.type
_entity_poly.pdbx_seq_one_letter_code
_entity_poly.pdbx_strand_id
1 'polypeptide(L)' 'MNLVLRGHPLQRMAQRGITRADIENALANSHTTWTDPSKPSVTYIGPGLNGQDLKVWTVPPGVEDPSGRVIIKSAAWKD' A
#
# COMPACT_ATOMS: atom_id res chain seq x y z
N MET A 1 -4.52 -12.17 -0.85
CA MET A 1 -3.22 -11.49 -0.62
C MET A 1 -2.95 -11.46 0.88
N ASN A 2 -1.72 -11.72 1.33
CA ASN A 2 -1.39 -11.70 2.76
C ASN A 2 -0.73 -10.36 3.11
N LEU A 3 -1.48 -9.45 3.72
CA LEU A 3 -1.05 -8.08 4.05
C LEU A 3 -0.53 -7.99 5.48
N VAL A 4 0.65 -7.38 5.64
CA VAL A 4 1.19 -7.01 6.96
C VAL A 4 1.02 -5.51 7.18
N LEU A 5 0.13 -5.16 8.10
CA LEU A 5 -0.18 -3.79 8.54
C LEU A 5 0.13 -3.68 10.03
N ARG A 6 1.13 -2.88 10.43
CA ARG A 6 1.55 -2.73 11.83
C ARG A 6 2.07 -1.32 12.12
N GLY A 7 1.92 -0.86 13.37
CA GLY A 7 2.51 0.40 13.84
C GLY A 7 1.97 1.65 13.12
N HIS A 8 2.86 2.60 12.81
CA HIS A 8 2.54 3.89 12.21
C HIS A 8 1.60 3.86 10.97
N PRO A 9 1.70 2.91 10.03
CA PRO A 9 0.75 2.83 8.91
C PRO A 9 -0.71 2.67 9.34
N LEU A 10 -1.01 1.86 10.36
CA LEU A 10 -2.39 1.68 10.83
C LEU A 10 -2.99 2.98 11.38
N GLN A 11 -2.20 3.72 12.15
CA GLN A 11 -2.65 4.99 12.72
C GLN A 11 -2.93 6.03 11.64
N ARG A 12 -2.07 6.14 10.62
CA ARG A 12 -2.26 7.05 9.49
C ARG A 12 -3.45 6.65 8.62
N MET A 13 -3.66 5.36 8.41
CA MET A 13 -4.83 4.84 7.69
C MET A 13 -6.12 5.23 8.41
N ALA A 14 -6.19 5.03 9.74
CA ALA A 14 -7.35 5.41 10.54
C ALA A 14 -7.63 6.92 10.44
N GLN A 15 -6.60 7.77 10.54
CA GLN A 15 -6.74 9.23 10.38
C GLN A 15 -7.22 9.67 8.99
N ARG A 16 -6.99 8.86 7.96
CA ARG A 16 -7.32 9.15 6.57
C ARG A 16 -8.58 8.42 6.07
N GLY A 17 -9.26 7.68 6.95
CA GLY A 17 -10.40 6.86 6.57
C GLY A 17 -10.06 5.75 5.55
N ILE A 18 -8.83 5.24 5.57
CA ILE A 18 -8.38 4.17 4.66
C ILE A 18 -8.56 2.82 5.35
N THR A 19 -9.35 1.93 4.77
CA THR A 19 -9.55 0.59 5.31
C THR A 19 -8.57 -0.42 4.72
N ARG A 20 -8.48 -1.63 5.31
CA ARG A 20 -7.76 -2.73 4.68
C ARG A 20 -8.33 -3.06 3.29
N ALA A 21 -9.65 -3.01 3.13
CA ALA A 21 -10.29 -3.35 1.87
C ALA A 21 -9.95 -2.33 0.76
N ASP A 22 -9.76 -1.05 1.10
CA ASP A 22 -9.28 -0.05 0.15
C ASP A 22 -7.86 -0.37 -0.35
N ILE A 23 -6.97 -0.78 0.55
CA ILE A 23 -5.61 -1.21 0.20
C ILE A 23 -5.65 -2.44 -0.71
N GLU A 24 -6.47 -3.43 -0.36
CA GLU A 24 -6.61 -4.65 -1.15
C GLU A 24 -7.14 -4.34 -2.55
N ASN A 25 -8.15 -3.48 -2.66
CA ASN A 25 -8.72 -3.08 -3.94
C ASN A 25 -7.72 -2.28 -4.79
N ALA A 26 -7.00 -1.34 -4.18
CA ALA A 26 -6.01 -0.52 -4.87
C ALA A 26 -4.82 -1.34 -5.39
N LEU A 27 -4.39 -2.35 -4.63
CA LEU A 27 -3.32 -3.27 -5.07
C LEU A 27 -3.80 -4.23 -6.15
N ALA A 28 -5.02 -4.77 -6.03
CA ALA A 28 -5.58 -5.69 -7.02
C ALA A 28 -5.87 -5.00 -8.37
N ASN A 29 -6.27 -3.73 -8.34
CA ASN A 29 -6.62 -2.94 -9.52
C ASN A 29 -5.60 -1.83 -9.80
N SER A 30 -4.33 -2.03 -9.42
CA SER A 30 -3.31 -1.01 -9.62
C SER A 30 -3.06 -0.77 -11.11
N HIS A 31 -3.13 0.48 -11.54
CA HIS A 31 -2.80 0.88 -12.92
C HIS A 31 -1.44 1.58 -13.01
N THR A 32 -0.82 1.91 -11.87
CA THR A 32 0.53 2.46 -11.84
C THR A 32 1.34 1.80 -10.74
N THR A 33 2.54 1.34 -11.10
CA THR A 33 3.53 0.80 -10.16
C THR A 33 4.85 1.51 -10.42
N TRP A 34 5.49 2.00 -9.37
CA TRP A 34 6.79 2.64 -9.47
C TRP A 34 7.67 2.30 -8.27
N THR A 35 8.96 2.12 -8.54
CA THR A 35 9.98 1.80 -7.54
C THR A 35 10.94 2.98 -7.45
N ASP A 36 11.14 3.51 -6.25
CA ASP A 36 12.13 4.56 -6.01
C ASP A 36 13.53 3.94 -5.94
N PRO A 37 14.47 4.25 -6.85
CA PRO A 37 15.83 3.72 -6.73
C PRO A 37 16.57 4.25 -5.50
N SER A 38 16.13 5.35 -4.90
CA SER A 38 16.73 5.96 -3.70
C SER A 38 16.11 5.49 -2.38
N LYS A 39 14.97 4.77 -2.41
CA LYS A 39 14.28 4.26 -1.22
C LYS A 39 13.83 2.82 -1.43
N PRO A 40 14.02 1.92 -0.45
CA PRO A 40 13.49 0.56 -0.54
C PRO A 40 11.97 0.57 -0.33
N SER A 41 11.23 1.00 -1.35
CA SER A 41 9.77 0.99 -1.39
C SER A 41 9.23 0.91 -2.80
N VAL A 42 8.17 0.10 -2.96
CA VAL A 42 7.36 0.05 -4.17
C VAL A 42 6.07 0.82 -3.91
N THR A 43 5.73 1.72 -4.82
CA THR A 43 4.48 2.50 -4.78
C THR A 43 3.51 1.93 -5.80
N TYR A 44 2.30 1.64 -5.34
CA TYR A 44 1.16 1.24 -6.17
C TYR A 44 0.12 2.36 -6.16
N ILE A 45 -0.51 2.60 -7.30
CA ILE A 45 -1.67 3.48 -7.43
C ILE A 45 -2.78 2.69 -8.10
N GLY A 46 -3.92 2.65 -7.43
CA GLY A 46 -5.16 2.07 -7.93
C GLY A 46 -6.35 2.58 -7.12
N PRO A 47 -7.58 2.25 -7.53
CA PRO A 47 -8.78 2.76 -6.88
C PRO A 47 -9.00 2.12 -5.50
N GLY A 48 -9.40 2.92 -4.51
CA GLY A 48 -10.05 2.42 -3.29
C GLY A 48 -11.51 2.02 -3.56
N LEU A 49 -12.24 1.59 -2.52
CA LEU A 49 -13.63 1.18 -2.66
C LEU A 49 -14.58 2.36 -2.96
N ASN A 50 -14.15 3.58 -2.63
CA ASN A 50 -14.85 4.82 -2.95
C ASN A 50 -14.58 5.31 -4.39
N GLY A 51 -13.79 4.58 -5.18
CA GLY A 51 -13.41 4.96 -6.55
C GLY A 51 -12.32 6.05 -6.64
N GLN A 52 -11.84 6.58 -5.52
CA GLN A 52 -10.72 7.53 -5.49
C GLN A 52 -9.40 6.77 -5.61
N ASP A 53 -8.43 7.36 -6.30
CA ASP A 53 -7.08 6.80 -6.37
C ASP A 53 -6.44 6.76 -4.97
N LEU A 54 -5.85 5.62 -4.64
CA LEU A 54 -5.10 5.39 -3.42
C LEU A 54 -3.65 5.07 -3.75
N LYS A 55 -2.72 5.84 -3.17
CA LYS A 55 -1.28 5.55 -3.20
C LYS A 55 -0.94 4.63 -2.04
N VAL A 56 -0.37 3.46 -2.35
CA VAL A 56 0.05 2.45 -1.38
C VAL A 56 1.56 2.25 -1.47
N TRP A 57 2.28 2.49 -0.37
CA TRP A 57 3.72 2.24 -0.29
C TRP A 57 3.97 0.92 0.43
N THR A 58 4.75 0.05 -0.21
CA THR A 58 5.09 -1.28 0.30
C THR A 58 6.59 -1.48 0.36
N VAL A 59 7.04 -2.45 1.15
CA VAL A 59 8.43 -2.94 1.11
C VAL A 59 8.61 -3.80 -0.15
N PRO A 60 9.71 -3.66 -0.91
CA PRO A 60 9.95 -4.48 -2.09
C PRO A 60 9.97 -5.98 -1.74
N PRO A 61 9.42 -6.84 -2.61
CA PRO A 61 9.49 -8.29 -2.43
C PRO A 61 10.95 -8.76 -2.27
N GLY A 62 11.19 -9.69 -1.36
CA GLY A 62 12.51 -10.30 -1.15
C GLY A 62 13.52 -9.49 -0.30
N VAL A 63 13.20 -8.25 0.08
CA VAL A 63 14.11 -7.44 0.94
C VAL A 63 13.90 -7.74 2.44
N GLU A 64 12.66 -7.94 2.89
CA GLU A 64 12.37 -8.14 4.33
C GLU A 64 11.43 -9.32 4.65
N ASP A 65 10.84 -9.98 3.66
CA ASP A 65 9.95 -11.12 3.92
C ASP A 65 10.09 -12.27 2.92
N PRO A 66 10.82 -13.34 3.27
CA PRO A 66 10.92 -14.53 2.44
C PRO A 66 9.60 -15.33 2.36
N SER A 67 8.57 -14.99 3.15
CA SER A 67 7.27 -15.67 3.12
C SER A 67 6.28 -15.12 2.08
N GLY A 68 6.70 -14.12 1.28
CA GLY A 68 5.87 -13.57 0.19
C GLY A 68 4.70 -12.72 0.66
N ARG A 69 4.69 -12.22 1.91
CA ARG A 69 3.68 -11.25 2.37
C ARG A 69 4.03 -9.86 1.86
N VAL A 70 3.00 -9.05 1.68
CA VAL A 70 3.15 -7.65 1.29
C VAL A 70 3.12 -6.78 2.54
N ILE A 71 4.25 -6.15 2.86
CA ILE A 71 4.38 -5.27 4.02
C ILE A 71 4.00 -3.85 3.60
N ILE A 72 2.98 -3.28 4.24
CA ILE A 72 2.51 -1.93 3.97
C ILE A 72 3.27 -0.93 4.85
N LYS A 73 3.97 0.02 4.22
CA LYS A 73 4.71 1.09 4.90
C LYS A 73 3.82 2.30 5.19
N SER A 74 2.92 2.63 4.26
CA SER A 74 1.99 3.75 4.38
C SER A 74 0.93 3.68 3.26
N ALA A 75 -0.16 4.44 3.40
CA ALA A 75 -1.10 4.71 2.33
C ALA A 75 -1.71 6.12 2.45
N ALA A 76 -2.10 6.70 1.33
CA ALA A 76 -2.75 8.01 1.25
C ALA A 76 -3.63 8.10 0.02
N TRP A 77 -4.80 8.72 0.15
CA TRP A 77 -5.59 9.13 -1.01
C TRP A 77 -4.76 10.07 -1.89
N LYS A 78 -4.96 9.96 -3.20
CA LYS A 78 -4.37 10.86 -4.19
C LYS A 78 -5.36 12.01 -4.39
N ASP A 79 -4.90 13.21 -4.10
CA ASP A 79 -5.61 14.46 -4.42
C ASP A 79 -5.82 14.61 -5.94
#